data_AF-A0A524QUB5-F1
#
_entry.id   AF-A0A524QUB5-F1
#
_cell.length_a   1.000
_cell.length_b   1.000
_cell.length_c   1.000
_cell.angle_alpha   90.00
_cell.angle_beta   90.00
_cell.angle_gamma   90.00
#
_symmetry.space_group_name_H-M   'P 1'
#
loop_
_entity.id
_entity.type
_entity.pdbx_description
1 polymer ?
#
loop_
_entity_poly.entity_id
_entity_poly.type
_entity_poly.pdbx_seq_one_letter_code
_entity_poly.pdbx_strand_id
1 'polypeptide(L)' 'MLLVIDVGNTNTVLGIYEQDQLLRSWRVTTDKARTIDEY' A
#
# COMPACT_ATOMS: atom_id res chain seq x y z
N MET A 1 13.02 -9.94 5.64
CA MET A 1 11.68 -9.37 5.38
C MET A 1 11.84 -8.04 4.66
N LEU A 2 11.01 -7.78 3.65
CA LEU A 2 11.05 -6.58 2.80
C LEU A 2 9.65 -5.97 2.73
N LEU A 3 9.53 -4.67 2.98
CA LEU A 3 8.32 -3.92 2.69
C LEU A 3 8.41 -3.42 1.25
N VAL A 4 7.39 -3.73 0.46
CA VAL A 4 7.22 -3.22 -0.90
C VAL A 4 5.97 -2.35 -0.95
N ILE A 5 6.04 -1.28 -1.75
CA ILE A 5 4.92 -0.35 -1.96
C ILE A 5 4.77 -0.15 -3.46
N ASP A 6 3.59 -0.46 -3.97
CA ASP A 6 3.18 -0.18 -5.35
C ASP A 6 2.17 0.97 -5.33
N VAL A 7 2.56 2.12 -5.88
CA VAL A 7 1.76 3.35 -5.87
C VAL A 7 1.07 3.52 -7.21
N GLY A 8 -0.19 3.13 -7.28
CA GLY A 8 -1.06 3.35 -8.44
C GLY A 8 -1.94 4.59 -8.30
N ASN A 9 -2.42 5.08 -9.44
CA ASN A 9 -3.29 6.27 -9.51
C ASN A 9 -4.60 6.13 -8.71
N THR A 10 -5.15 4.92 -8.62
CA THR A 10 -6.42 4.63 -7.94
C THR A 10 -6.24 3.79 -6.68
N ASN A 11 -5.14 3.04 -6.57
CA ASN A 11 -4.87 2.18 -5.43
C ASN A 11 -3.38 2.16 -5.13
N THR A 12 -3.04 2.23 -3.85
CA THR A 12 -1.72 1.96 -3.33
C THR A 12 -1.74 0.60 -2.65
N VAL A 13 -0.78 -0.26 -3.00
CA VAL A 13 -0.65 -1.61 -2.42
C VAL A 13 0.61 -1.66 -1.58
N LEU A 14 0.47 -2.12 -0.34
CA LEU A 14 1.59 -2.41 0.55
C LEU A 14 1.74 -3.92 0.69
N GLY A 15 2.96 -4.43 0.63
CA GLY A 15 3.25 -5.86 0.76
C GLY A 15 4.45 -6.13 1.64
N ILE A 16 4.39 -7.20 2.43
CA ILE A 16 5.54 -7.72 3.18
C ILE A 16 5.99 -9.02 2.52
N TYR A 17 7.22 -9.04 2.04
CA TYR A 17 7.89 -10.23 1.52
C TYR A 17 8.85 -10.81 2.55
N GLU A 18 8.93 -12.13 2.56
CA GLU A 18 10.02 -12.87 3.18
C GLU A 18 10.65 -13.77 2.12
N GLN A 19 11.92 -13.51 1.80
CA GLN A 19 12.58 -14.10 0.63
C GLN A 19 11.71 -13.84 -0.62
N ASP A 20 11.23 -14.89 -1.28
CA ASP A 20 10.40 -14.82 -2.48
C ASP A 20 8.90 -15.02 -2.20
N GLN A 21 8.50 -15.08 -0.93
CA GLN A 21 7.11 -15.30 -0.51
C GLN A 21 6.45 -14.00 -0.06
N LEU A 22 5.29 -13.67 -0.62
CA LEU A 22 4.45 -12.58 -0.13
C LEU A 22 3.69 -13.06 1.12
N LEU A 23 4.05 -12.54 2.28
CA LEU A 23 3.42 -12.93 3.54
C LEU A 23 2.07 -12.25 3.75
N ARG A 24 1.99 -10.94 3.47
CA ARG A 24 0.75 -10.15 3.58
C ARG A 24 0.77 -8.98 2.62
N SER A 25 -0.41 -8.61 2.14
CA SER A 25 -0.61 -7.37 1.40
C SER A 25 -1.91 -6.67 1.79
N TRP A 26 -1.90 -5.35 1.63
CA TRP A 26 -3.04 -4.47 1.86
C TRP A 26 -3.22 -3.55 0.67
N ARG A 27 -4.47 -3.32 0.29
CA ARG A 27 -4.84 -2.35 -0.75
C ARG A 27 -5.51 -1.17 -0.08
N VAL A 28 -4.95 0.02 -0.30
CA VAL A 28 -5.53 1.29 0.10
C VAL A 28 -5.98 1.99 -1.16
N THR A 29 -7.26 2.38 -1.24
CA THR A 29 -7.74 3.19 -2.36
C THR A 29 -7.07 4.56 -2.29
N THR A 30 -6.38 4.93 -3.37
CA THR A 30 -5.73 6.23 -3.52
C THR A 30 -6.82 7.26 -3.77
N ASP A 31 -7.34 7.85 -2.69
CA ASP A 31 -8.16 9.04 -2.80
C ASP A 31 -7.24 10.27 -2.81
N LYS A 32 -7.05 10.84 -4.01
CA LYS A 32 -6.24 12.05 -4.20
C LYS A 32 -6.80 13.27 -3.45
N ALA A 33 -8.03 13.21 -2.92
CA ALA A 33 -8.71 14.30 -2.24
C ALA A 33 -8.63 14.24 -0.70
N ARG A 34 -8.06 13.19 -0.09
CA ARG A 34 -7.91 13.13 1.38
C ARG A 34 -6.63 13.81 1.83
N THR A 35 -6.69 15.14 1.98
CA THR A 35 -5.82 15.85 2.92
C THR A 35 -6.09 15.35 4.34
N ILE A 36 -5.03 15.18 5.13
CA ILE A 36 -5.04 14.60 6.49
C ILE A 36 -5.89 15.41 7.50
N ASP A 37 -6.36 16.61 7.16
CA ASP A 37 -7.02 17.56 8.07
C ASP A 37 -8.50 17.29 8.38
N GLU A 38 -9.05 16.12 8.02
CA GLU A 38 -10.38 15.69 8.47
C GLU A 38 -10.30 14.35 9.20
N TYR A 39 -9.78 14.36 10.43
CA TYR A 39 -10.34 13.71 11.63
C TYR A 39 -9.47 13.92 12.88
#